data_AF-A0A8J3JK26-F1
#
_entry.id   AF-A0A8J3JK26-F1
#
_cell.length_a   1.000
_cell.length_b   1.000
_cell.length_c   1.000
_cell.angle_alpha   90.00
_cell.angle_beta   90.00
_cell.angle_gamma   90.00
#
_symmetry.space_group_name_H-M   'P 1'
#
loop_
_entity.id
_entity.type
_entity.pdbx_description
1 polymer ?
#
loop_
_entity_poly.entity_id
_entity_poly.type
_entity_poly.pdbx_seq_one_letter_code
_entity_poly.pdbx_strand_id
1 'polypeptide(L)'
;MTSPRITLYDPDGTVHEQPSGGLLWVLLHQLGDLPGGDSVTLIRTGAENEFMQAWRLADGYRLFAQADREPLLAHPVGFDAAFGALLAWNLGRPDWRDACAWRPAPRPPQPDTPPELIRIAYEPRSGRTECIGRYLDGQFWAVVHGTRRNRPGEIGVALFLFGHDGTYVRSEVHDDVPLEQAHALREQLVGQLAEVAYGDIAVRTFSVRPGDVTWELVDRTVTHGLPRVCFYPMDIMFSPPWSGTYST
;
A
#
# COMPACT_ATOMS: atom_id res chain seq x y z
N MET A 1 -25.32 -19.50 5.89
CA MET A 1 -24.68 -18.42 5.10
C MET A 1 -24.03 -17.47 6.09
N THR A 2 -22.71 -17.34 6.06
CA THR A 2 -21.97 -16.37 6.86
C THR A 2 -22.35 -14.95 6.43
N SER A 3 -22.67 -14.08 7.38
CA SER A 3 -22.96 -12.67 7.06
C SER A 3 -21.73 -12.04 6.40
N PRO A 4 -21.89 -11.28 5.31
CA PRO A 4 -20.77 -10.61 4.68
C PRO A 4 -20.11 -9.64 5.66
N ARG A 5 -18.78 -9.57 5.62
CA ARG A 5 -17.97 -8.74 6.51
C ARG A 5 -17.43 -7.55 5.73
N ILE A 6 -17.52 -6.37 6.32
CA ILE A 6 -16.82 -5.18 5.80
C ILE A 6 -15.45 -5.17 6.46
N THR A 7 -14.42 -5.06 5.63
CA THR A 7 -13.05 -4.88 6.07
C THR A 7 -12.68 -3.41 5.89
N LEU A 8 -12.44 -2.72 6.99
CA LEU A 8 -11.93 -1.36 6.99
C LEU A 8 -10.42 -1.39 7.14
N TYR A 9 -9.76 -0.57 6.34
CA TYR A 9 -8.33 -0.33 6.42
C TYR A 9 -8.14 1.09 6.92
N ASP A 10 -7.65 1.23 8.13
CA ASP A 10 -7.26 2.54 8.66
C ASP A 10 -5.85 2.92 8.15
N PRO A 11 -5.52 4.22 8.06
CA PRO A 11 -4.21 4.68 7.63
C PRO A 11 -3.03 4.19 8.49
N ASP A 12 -3.29 3.68 9.69
CA ASP A 12 -2.30 3.09 10.60
C ASP A 12 -2.09 1.58 10.35
N GLY A 13 -2.78 1.01 9.36
CA GLY A 13 -2.73 -0.42 9.02
C GLY A 13 -3.66 -1.28 9.86
N THR A 14 -4.51 -0.69 10.71
CA THR A 14 -5.50 -1.44 11.47
C THR A 14 -6.60 -1.97 10.54
N VAL A 15 -6.92 -3.26 10.71
CA VAL A 15 -7.97 -3.93 9.94
C VAL A 15 -9.16 -4.21 10.85
N HIS A 16 -10.32 -3.60 10.55
CA HIS A 16 -11.56 -3.88 11.28
C HIS A 16 -12.52 -4.71 10.43
N GLU A 17 -12.89 -5.89 10.92
CA GLU A 17 -13.91 -6.73 10.30
C GLU A 17 -15.25 -6.62 11.03
N GLN A 18 -16.30 -6.11 10.37
CA GLN A 18 -17.62 -5.93 11.00
C GLN A 18 -18.80 -6.48 10.19
N PRO A 19 -19.94 -6.84 10.83
CA PRO A 19 -21.15 -7.28 10.14
C PRO A 19 -21.77 -6.15 9.30
N SER A 20 -22.09 -6.47 8.04
CA SER A 20 -22.20 -5.48 6.95
C SER A 20 -23.47 -4.64 6.83
N GLY A 21 -24.53 -4.90 7.60
CA GLY A 21 -25.86 -4.30 7.31
C GLY A 21 -25.96 -2.79 7.53
N GLY A 22 -25.64 -2.31 8.74
CA GLY A 22 -25.80 -0.89 9.10
C GLY A 22 -24.54 -0.05 8.87
N LEU A 23 -23.37 -0.67 8.89
CA LEU A 23 -22.08 0.04 8.87
C LEU A 23 -21.74 0.58 7.47
N LEU A 24 -22.15 -0.11 6.40
CA LEU A 24 -21.87 0.32 5.03
C LEU A 24 -22.44 1.71 4.74
N TRP A 25 -23.61 2.02 5.30
CA TRP A 25 -24.26 3.31 5.16
C TRP A 25 -23.48 4.41 5.88
N VAL A 26 -23.03 4.12 7.11
CA VAL A 26 -22.22 5.03 7.93
C VAL A 26 -20.88 5.32 7.23
N LEU A 27 -20.22 4.30 6.70
CA LEU A 27 -18.93 4.42 6.02
C LEU A 27 -19.01 5.27 4.76
N LEU A 28 -20.00 5.01 3.90
CA LEU A 28 -20.21 5.82 2.70
C LEU A 28 -20.57 7.27 3.02
N HIS A 29 -21.34 7.49 4.09
CA HIS A 29 -21.78 8.82 4.47
C HIS A 29 -20.65 9.65 5.10
N GLN A 30 -19.82 9.02 5.94
CA GLN A 30 -18.70 9.62 6.65
C GLN A 30 -17.39 9.62 5.85
N LEU A 31 -17.42 9.17 4.58
CA LEU A 31 -16.23 9.05 3.74
C LEU A 31 -15.34 10.30 3.77
N GLY A 32 -15.91 11.51 3.79
CA GLY A 32 -15.13 12.76 3.82
C GLY A 32 -14.70 13.24 5.21
N ASP A 33 -15.14 12.57 6.27
CA ASP A 33 -14.80 12.87 7.68
C ASP A 33 -13.79 11.86 8.25
N LEU A 34 -13.43 10.83 7.49
CA LEU A 34 -12.43 9.83 7.88
C LEU A 34 -11.01 10.39 7.65
N PRO A 35 -10.07 10.25 8.59
CA PRO A 35 -8.68 10.66 8.38
C PRO A 35 -8.07 9.91 7.19
N GLY A 36 -7.64 10.62 6.15
CA GLY A 36 -7.12 10.01 4.91
C GLY A 36 -8.21 9.36 4.02
N GLY A 37 -9.48 9.51 4.36
CA GLY A 37 -10.60 8.91 3.66
C GLY A 37 -11.08 9.77 2.51
N ASP A 38 -10.74 9.38 1.29
CA ASP A 38 -11.55 9.73 0.12
C ASP A 38 -12.21 8.49 -0.48
N SER A 39 -11.96 7.29 0.08
CA SER A 39 -12.45 6.02 -0.47
C SER A 39 -12.74 4.91 0.54
N VAL A 40 -13.68 4.03 0.19
CA VAL A 40 -14.06 2.82 0.93
C VAL A 40 -13.95 1.64 -0.03
N THR A 41 -13.29 0.57 0.39
CA THR A 41 -13.11 -0.66 -0.41
C THR A 41 -13.79 -1.83 0.28
N LEU A 42 -14.56 -2.60 -0.48
CA LEU A 42 -15.17 -3.86 -0.08
C LEU A 42 -14.53 -5.02 -0.84
N ILE A 43 -13.89 -5.93 -0.11
CA ILE A 43 -13.29 -7.15 -0.68
C ILE A 43 -14.25 -8.32 -0.45
N ARG A 44 -14.50 -9.13 -1.48
CA ARG A 44 -15.34 -10.32 -1.34
C ARG A 44 -14.55 -11.43 -0.63
N THR A 45 -15.11 -11.96 0.46
CA THR A 45 -14.50 -13.08 1.19
C THR A 45 -14.27 -14.29 0.26
N GLY A 46 -13.04 -14.79 0.21
CA GLY A 46 -12.66 -15.96 -0.61
C GLY A 46 -12.28 -15.64 -2.05
N ALA A 47 -12.30 -14.37 -2.46
CA ALA A 47 -11.84 -13.91 -3.77
C ALA A 47 -10.99 -12.64 -3.59
N GLU A 48 -9.71 -12.82 -3.26
CA GLU A 48 -8.77 -11.71 -2.97
C GLU A 48 -8.62 -10.71 -4.14
N ASN A 49 -9.00 -11.14 -5.35
CA ASN A 49 -8.96 -10.31 -6.55
C ASN A 49 -10.32 -9.67 -6.89
N GLU A 50 -11.37 -9.92 -6.11
CA GLU A 50 -12.69 -9.31 -6.32
C GLU A 50 -12.97 -8.24 -5.27
N PHE A 51 -13.00 -6.99 -5.71
CA PHE A 51 -13.30 -5.86 -4.84
C PHE A 51 -14.15 -4.80 -5.52
N MET A 52 -14.85 -4.02 -4.70
CA MET A 52 -15.49 -2.78 -5.13
C MET A 52 -15.00 -1.63 -4.26
N GLN A 53 -14.47 -0.59 -4.88
CA GLN A 53 -14.01 0.62 -4.23
C GLN A 53 -14.89 1.79 -4.63
N ALA A 54 -15.24 2.64 -3.67
CA ALA A 54 -15.98 3.87 -3.87
C ALA A 54 -15.12 5.05 -3.44
N TRP A 55 -15.06 6.11 -4.26
CA TRP A 55 -14.46 7.39 -3.89
C TRP A 55 -15.55 8.45 -3.78
N ARG A 56 -15.44 9.33 -2.77
CA ARG A 56 -16.25 10.54 -2.71
C ARG A 56 -15.61 11.63 -3.56
N LEU A 57 -16.40 12.25 -4.43
CA LEU A 57 -16.02 13.36 -5.29
C LEU A 57 -16.92 14.56 -5.00
N ALA A 58 -16.57 15.73 -5.52
CA ALA A 58 -17.39 16.94 -5.39
C ALA A 58 -18.78 16.80 -6.06
N ASP A 59 -18.90 15.95 -7.08
CA ASP A 59 -20.11 15.72 -7.88
C ASP A 59 -20.82 14.39 -7.56
N GLY A 60 -20.42 13.68 -6.51
CA GLY A 60 -21.05 12.44 -6.07
C GLY A 60 -20.04 11.36 -5.69
N TYR A 61 -20.30 10.12 -6.09
CA TYR A 61 -19.43 8.97 -5.81
C TYR A 61 -18.98 8.31 -7.09
N ARG A 62 -17.70 8.01 -7.20
CA ARG A 62 -17.16 7.16 -8.26
C ARG A 62 -17.00 5.75 -7.73
N LEU A 63 -17.44 4.75 -8.47
CA LEU A 63 -17.24 3.35 -8.12
C LEU A 63 -16.30 2.67 -9.11
N PHE A 64 -15.43 1.82 -8.59
CA PHE A 64 -14.63 0.88 -9.35
C PHE A 64 -14.92 -0.51 -8.82
N ALA A 65 -15.18 -1.46 -9.71
CA ALA A 65 -15.38 -2.85 -9.35
C ALA A 65 -14.42 -3.72 -10.15
N GLN A 66 -13.57 -4.46 -9.46
CA GLN A 66 -12.87 -5.61 -10.02
C GLN A 66 -13.76 -6.83 -9.77
N ALA A 67 -14.52 -7.22 -10.79
CA ALA A 67 -15.32 -8.43 -10.79
C ALA A 67 -14.82 -9.32 -11.92
N ASP A 68 -14.49 -10.57 -11.64
CA ASP A 68 -13.88 -11.48 -12.63
C ASP A 68 -12.56 -10.90 -13.21
N ARG A 69 -12.40 -10.90 -14.54
CA ARG A 69 -11.19 -10.44 -15.26
C ARG A 69 -11.29 -9.02 -15.82
N GLU A 70 -12.41 -8.32 -15.69
CA GLU A 70 -12.61 -7.03 -16.33
C GLU A 70 -12.96 -5.93 -15.30
N PRO A 71 -12.08 -4.92 -15.12
CA PRO A 71 -12.37 -3.81 -14.24
C PRO A 71 -13.49 -2.94 -14.81
N LEU A 72 -14.44 -2.57 -13.96
CA LEU A 72 -15.59 -1.74 -14.30
C LEU A 72 -15.52 -0.42 -13.53
N LEU A 73 -15.87 0.67 -14.20
CA LEU A 73 -15.93 2.01 -13.62
C LEU A 73 -17.33 2.59 -13.83
N ALA A 74 -17.95 3.07 -12.75
CA ALA A 74 -19.16 3.86 -12.84
C ALA A 74 -18.82 5.35 -13.03
N HIS A 75 -19.65 6.07 -13.80
CA HIS A 75 -19.68 7.53 -13.73
C HIS A 75 -20.00 8.00 -12.29
N PRO A 76 -19.72 9.26 -11.93
CA PRO A 76 -20.20 9.81 -10.67
C PRO A 76 -21.70 9.57 -10.50
N VAL A 77 -22.08 8.91 -9.41
CA VAL A 77 -23.46 8.61 -9.04
C VAL A 77 -23.81 9.27 -7.71
N GLY A 78 -25.11 9.46 -7.47
CA GLY A 78 -25.60 9.87 -6.16
C GLY A 78 -25.35 8.80 -5.09
N PHE A 79 -25.44 9.21 -3.83
CA PHE A 79 -25.24 8.35 -2.67
C PHE A 79 -26.05 7.05 -2.73
N ASP A 80 -27.35 7.12 -3.05
CA ASP A 80 -28.24 5.95 -3.05
C ASP A 80 -27.81 4.88 -4.07
N ALA A 81 -27.36 5.30 -5.24
CA ALA A 81 -26.85 4.40 -6.27
C ALA A 81 -25.50 3.79 -5.85
N ALA A 82 -24.60 4.59 -5.25
CA ALA A 82 -23.34 4.08 -4.70
C ALA A 82 -23.55 3.07 -3.57
N PHE A 83 -24.42 3.39 -2.62
CA PHE A 83 -24.80 2.52 -1.53
C PHE A 83 -25.48 1.25 -2.02
N GLY A 84 -26.43 1.36 -2.96
CA GLY A 84 -27.13 0.23 -3.55
C GLY A 84 -26.18 -0.74 -4.25
N ALA A 85 -25.23 -0.22 -5.05
CA ALA A 85 -24.22 -1.02 -5.71
C ALA A 85 -23.30 -1.75 -4.71
N LEU A 86 -22.76 -1.04 -3.73
CA LEU A 86 -21.89 -1.62 -2.70
C LEU A 86 -22.61 -2.66 -1.85
N LEU A 87 -23.87 -2.41 -1.48
CA LEU A 87 -24.68 -3.33 -0.71
C LEU A 87 -24.98 -4.60 -1.52
N ALA A 88 -25.43 -4.46 -2.77
CA ALA A 88 -25.68 -5.60 -3.65
C ALA A 88 -24.41 -6.42 -3.91
N TRP A 89 -23.27 -5.75 -4.13
CA TRP A 89 -21.95 -6.38 -4.26
C TRP A 89 -21.57 -7.22 -3.04
N ASN A 90 -21.69 -6.61 -1.86
CA ASN A 90 -21.39 -7.21 -0.56
C ASN A 90 -22.30 -8.41 -0.25
N LEU A 91 -23.56 -8.35 -0.66
CA LEU A 91 -24.51 -9.46 -0.54
C LEU A 91 -24.34 -10.53 -1.64
N GLY A 92 -23.39 -10.36 -2.57
CA GLY A 92 -23.18 -11.28 -3.69
C GLY A 92 -24.34 -11.30 -4.70
N ARG A 93 -25.19 -10.27 -4.72
CA ARG A 93 -26.32 -10.19 -5.64
C ARG A 93 -25.89 -9.64 -7.00
N PRO A 94 -26.26 -10.24 -8.14
CA PRO A 94 -25.77 -9.83 -9.46
C PRO A 94 -26.31 -8.48 -9.94
N ASP A 95 -27.40 -7.98 -9.34
CA ASP A 95 -28.07 -6.72 -9.68
C ASP A 95 -27.31 -5.47 -9.21
N TRP A 96 -26.14 -5.61 -8.58
CA TRP A 96 -25.24 -4.48 -8.34
C TRP A 96 -24.86 -3.72 -9.63
N ARG A 97 -24.90 -4.43 -10.78
CA ARG A 97 -24.69 -3.83 -12.10
C ARG A 97 -25.83 -2.92 -12.54
N ASP A 98 -27.02 -3.10 -12.01
CA ASP A 98 -28.19 -2.29 -12.39
C ASP A 98 -28.23 -0.95 -11.63
N ALA A 99 -27.47 -0.85 -10.52
CA ALA A 99 -27.42 0.34 -9.68
C ALA A 99 -26.65 1.51 -10.31
N CYS A 100 -25.78 1.26 -11.30
CA CYS A 100 -24.97 2.30 -11.93
C CYS A 100 -24.82 2.06 -13.43
N ALA A 101 -24.58 3.14 -14.18
CA ALA A 101 -24.13 3.04 -15.57
C ALA A 101 -22.65 2.65 -15.60
N TRP A 102 -22.37 1.35 -15.51
CA TRP A 102 -21.02 0.80 -15.59
C TRP A 102 -20.50 0.85 -17.02
N ARG A 103 -19.21 1.13 -17.14
CA ARG A 103 -18.45 0.96 -18.37
C ARG A 103 -17.16 0.21 -18.04
N PRO A 104 -16.55 -0.49 -19.00
CA PRO A 104 -15.17 -0.93 -18.86
C PRO A 104 -14.33 0.23 -18.34
N ALA A 105 -13.62 0.01 -17.23
CA ALA A 105 -12.71 1.02 -16.73
C ALA A 105 -11.70 1.29 -17.86
N PRO A 106 -11.49 2.56 -18.29
CA PRO A 106 -10.40 2.84 -19.19
C PRO A 106 -9.15 2.28 -18.52
N ARG A 107 -8.40 1.43 -19.24
CA ARG A 107 -7.09 1.00 -18.73
C ARG A 107 -6.33 2.28 -18.38
N PRO A 108 -5.75 2.37 -17.17
CA PRO A 108 -5.06 3.58 -16.75
C PRO A 108 -4.06 3.99 -17.85
N PRO A 109 -4.02 5.28 -18.23
CA PRO A 109 -3.09 5.73 -19.26
C PRO A 109 -1.65 5.64 -18.71
N GLN A 110 -0.97 4.53 -19.02
CA GLN A 110 0.48 4.23 -18.90
C GLN A 110 1.20 4.37 -17.54
N PRO A 111 2.27 3.55 -17.34
CA PRO A 111 2.60 2.32 -18.05
C PRO A 111 1.86 1.15 -17.38
N ASP A 112 1.62 0.07 -18.12
CA ASP A 112 1.25 -1.24 -17.53
C ASP A 112 2.38 -1.83 -16.65
N THR A 113 3.38 -1.01 -16.32
CA THR A 113 4.64 -1.33 -15.69
C THR A 113 5.06 -0.16 -14.80
N PRO A 114 5.58 -0.41 -13.59
CA PRO A 114 6.16 0.63 -12.75
C PRO A 114 7.32 1.37 -13.44
N PRO A 115 7.61 2.62 -13.06
CA PRO A 115 8.81 3.30 -13.52
C PRO A 115 10.06 2.52 -13.09
N GLU A 116 11.12 2.61 -13.89
CA GLU A 116 12.39 1.94 -13.59
C GLU A 116 13.02 2.44 -12.28
N LEU A 117 12.82 3.73 -11.97
CA LEU A 117 13.18 4.35 -10.71
C LEU A 117 11.92 4.64 -9.88
N ILE A 118 11.86 3.99 -8.73
CA ILE A 118 10.80 4.15 -7.75
C ILE A 118 11.20 5.28 -6.81
N ARG A 119 10.47 6.40 -6.90
CA ARG A 119 10.61 7.49 -5.93
C ARG A 119 10.10 7.02 -4.57
N ILE A 120 10.77 7.47 -3.52
CA ILE A 120 10.37 7.23 -2.13
C ILE A 120 10.46 8.57 -1.42
N ALA A 121 9.30 9.07 -1.00
CA ALA A 121 9.20 10.33 -0.30
C ALA A 121 9.72 10.18 1.13
N TYR A 122 10.54 11.13 1.55
CA TYR A 122 11.00 11.23 2.92
C TYR A 122 9.86 11.75 3.80
N GLU A 123 9.39 10.90 4.72
CA GLU A 123 8.33 11.25 5.66
C GLU A 123 8.86 11.17 7.10
N PRO A 124 9.21 12.32 7.71
CA PRO A 124 9.66 12.36 9.09
C PRO A 124 8.61 11.76 10.04
N ARG A 125 9.06 10.96 11.01
CA ARG A 125 8.21 10.35 12.06
C ARG A 125 7.18 9.34 11.55
N SER A 126 7.32 8.86 10.30
CA SER A 126 6.49 7.79 9.76
C SER A 126 6.86 6.41 10.31
N GLY A 127 8.07 6.24 10.85
CA GLY A 127 8.64 4.94 11.20
C GLY A 127 8.97 4.05 9.99
N ARG A 128 8.70 4.49 8.75
CA ARG A 128 8.85 3.67 7.52
C ARG A 128 9.84 4.27 6.53
N THR A 129 9.68 5.55 6.20
CA THR A 129 10.56 6.31 5.30
C THR A 129 11.21 7.51 6.00
N GLU A 130 11.27 7.48 7.34
CA GLU A 130 11.90 8.53 8.15
C GLU A 130 13.43 8.48 8.16
N CYS A 131 14.05 7.43 7.62
CA CYS A 131 15.49 7.23 7.63
C CYS A 131 15.98 6.86 6.22
N ILE A 132 15.69 7.75 5.27
CA ILE A 132 16.17 7.70 3.89
C ILE A 132 16.92 8.98 3.53
N GLY A 133 17.85 8.88 2.60
CA GLY A 133 18.57 10.06 2.14
C GLY A 133 19.73 9.75 1.21
N ARG A 134 20.66 10.71 1.15
CA ARG A 134 21.91 10.62 0.38
C ARG A 134 23.11 10.57 1.31
N TYR A 135 24.15 9.92 0.84
CA TYR A 135 25.48 9.90 1.43
C TYR A 135 26.52 10.12 0.32
N LEU A 136 27.81 10.24 0.66
CA LEU A 136 28.87 10.57 -0.30
C LEU A 136 28.82 9.75 -1.60
N ASP A 137 28.63 8.44 -1.52
CA ASP A 137 28.68 7.54 -2.69
C ASP A 137 27.30 7.16 -3.25
N GLY A 138 26.20 7.77 -2.76
CA GLY A 138 24.88 7.48 -3.29
C GLY A 138 23.70 7.78 -2.38
N GLN A 139 22.79 6.81 -2.29
CA GLN A 139 21.53 6.90 -1.54
C GLN A 139 21.45 5.78 -0.51
N PHE A 140 20.70 5.99 0.56
CA PHE A 140 20.48 4.98 1.59
C PHE A 140 19.03 4.90 2.03
N TRP A 141 18.64 3.71 2.49
CA TRP A 141 17.39 3.47 3.20
C TRP A 141 17.68 2.59 4.41
N ALA A 142 17.47 3.13 5.61
CA ALA A 142 17.63 2.39 6.85
C ALA A 142 16.26 2.13 7.50
N VAL A 143 16.02 0.89 7.92
CA VAL A 143 14.72 0.43 8.41
C VAL A 143 14.85 -0.41 9.66
N VAL A 144 13.82 -0.34 10.50
CA VAL A 144 13.60 -1.20 11.66
C VAL A 144 12.25 -1.86 11.44
N HIS A 145 12.21 -3.19 11.33
CA HIS A 145 10.97 -3.91 11.06
C HIS A 145 10.95 -5.32 11.66
N GLY A 146 9.77 -5.85 11.99
CA GLY A 146 9.64 -7.23 12.45
C GLY A 146 9.95 -8.22 11.32
N THR A 147 10.92 -9.12 11.49
CA THR A 147 11.48 -9.91 10.37
C THR A 147 10.76 -11.20 10.05
N ARG A 148 9.87 -11.73 10.92
CA ARG A 148 9.15 -12.99 10.65
C ARG A 148 7.71 -13.05 11.18
N ARG A 149 6.77 -13.34 10.27
CA ARG A 149 5.46 -14.00 10.51
C ARG A 149 4.65 -13.53 11.73
N ASN A 150 4.54 -12.24 12.02
CA ASN A 150 3.79 -11.75 13.18
C ASN A 150 4.14 -12.46 14.50
N ARG A 151 5.33 -13.06 14.63
CA ARG A 151 5.78 -13.61 15.90
C ARG A 151 6.37 -12.45 16.71
N PRO A 152 5.86 -12.19 17.92
CA PRO A 152 6.49 -11.22 18.80
C PRO A 152 7.94 -11.63 19.08
N GLY A 153 8.91 -10.75 18.78
CA GLY A 153 10.29 -10.89 19.31
C GLY A 153 11.47 -10.85 18.34
N GLU A 154 11.28 -10.81 17.01
CA GLU A 154 12.39 -10.77 16.05
C GLU A 154 12.35 -9.45 15.25
N ILE A 155 13.14 -8.45 15.66
CA ILE A 155 13.29 -7.17 14.94
C ILE A 155 14.53 -7.25 14.04
N GLY A 156 14.35 -6.96 12.76
CA GLY A 156 15.44 -6.70 11.82
C GLY A 156 15.77 -5.23 11.76
N VAL A 157 17.05 -4.93 11.72
CA VAL A 157 17.60 -3.63 11.36
C VAL A 157 18.34 -3.79 10.05
N ALA A 158 17.96 -3.04 9.03
CA ALA A 158 18.59 -3.11 7.71
C ALA A 158 18.98 -1.72 7.22
N LEU A 159 20.20 -1.59 6.72
CA LEU A 159 20.70 -0.45 5.95
C LEU A 159 20.93 -0.91 4.51
N PHE A 160 20.18 -0.37 3.57
CA PHE A 160 20.37 -0.59 2.14
C PHE A 160 21.12 0.61 1.54
N LEU A 161 22.14 0.33 0.74
CA LEU A 161 22.92 1.33 0.03
C LEU A 161 22.72 1.17 -1.47
N PHE A 162 22.53 2.31 -2.13
CA PHE A 162 22.29 2.41 -3.56
C PHE A 162 23.24 3.42 -4.16
N GLY A 163 23.58 3.25 -5.44
CA GLY A 163 24.30 4.26 -6.19
C GLY A 163 23.48 5.52 -6.40
N HIS A 164 24.11 6.56 -6.93
CA HIS A 164 23.43 7.80 -7.30
C HIS A 164 22.30 7.59 -8.33
N ASP A 165 22.38 6.51 -9.12
CA ASP A 165 21.40 6.11 -10.12
C ASP A 165 20.31 5.17 -9.56
N GLY A 166 20.28 4.94 -8.24
CA GLY A 166 19.31 4.08 -7.57
C GLY A 166 19.60 2.59 -7.68
N THR A 167 20.72 2.17 -8.29
CA THR A 167 21.11 0.75 -8.37
C THR A 167 21.52 0.25 -6.99
N TYR A 168 20.98 -0.90 -6.55
CA TYR A 168 21.41 -1.55 -5.30
C TYR A 168 22.91 -1.87 -5.33
N VAL A 169 23.62 -1.50 -4.27
CA VAL A 169 25.07 -1.74 -4.11
C VAL A 169 25.33 -2.82 -3.08
N ARG A 170 24.85 -2.62 -1.85
CA ARG A 170 25.02 -3.56 -0.74
C ARG A 170 24.01 -3.27 0.37
N SER A 171 23.93 -4.17 1.34
CA SER A 171 23.14 -3.97 2.55
C SER A 171 23.84 -4.55 3.77
N GLU A 172 23.59 -3.92 4.91
CA GLU A 172 23.94 -4.43 6.23
C GLU A 172 22.64 -4.77 6.95
N VAL A 173 22.43 -6.04 7.27
CA VAL A 173 21.19 -6.54 7.88
C VAL A 173 21.53 -7.31 9.14
N HIS A 174 20.85 -6.93 10.21
CA HIS A 174 20.92 -7.56 11.52
C HIS A 174 19.54 -8.06 11.90
N ASP A 175 19.40 -9.37 11.95
CA ASP A 175 18.18 -10.04 12.43
C ASP A 175 18.22 -10.22 13.96
N ASP A 176 17.07 -10.51 14.55
CA ASP A 176 16.92 -10.85 15.98
C ASP A 176 17.47 -9.80 16.96
N VAL A 177 17.36 -8.52 16.59
CA VAL A 177 17.80 -7.40 17.43
C VAL A 177 16.74 -7.12 18.49
N PRO A 178 17.10 -6.94 19.77
CA PRO A 178 16.14 -6.49 20.78
C PRO A 178 15.56 -5.11 20.41
N LEU A 179 14.25 -4.92 20.55
CA LEU A 179 13.56 -3.69 20.12
C LEU A 179 14.18 -2.44 20.74
N GLU A 180 14.58 -2.52 22.01
CA GLU A 180 15.22 -1.42 22.73
C GLU A 180 16.61 -1.03 22.18
N GLN A 181 17.25 -1.92 21.40
CA GLN A 181 18.53 -1.69 20.73
C GLN A 181 18.38 -1.36 19.25
N ALA A 182 17.25 -1.73 18.63
CA ALA A 182 17.06 -1.67 17.18
C ALA A 182 17.24 -0.25 16.60
N HIS A 183 16.64 0.76 17.25
CA HIS A 183 16.81 2.15 16.83
C HIS A 183 18.24 2.64 16.99
N ALA A 184 18.89 2.33 18.12
CA ALA A 184 20.28 2.72 18.35
C ALA A 184 21.23 2.08 17.32
N LEU A 185 20.99 0.82 16.96
CA LEU A 185 21.72 0.13 15.91
C LEU A 185 21.49 0.79 14.54
N ARG A 186 20.25 1.15 14.19
CA ARG A 186 19.96 1.89 12.94
C ARG A 186 20.75 3.19 12.88
N GLU A 187 20.71 3.99 13.95
CA GLU A 187 21.45 5.26 14.01
C GLU A 187 22.97 5.03 13.94
N GLN A 188 23.49 3.97 14.56
CA GLN A 188 24.90 3.59 14.46
C GLN A 188 25.31 3.24 13.02
N LEU A 189 24.49 2.47 12.30
CA LEU A 189 24.75 2.11 10.90
C LEU A 189 24.76 3.35 10.00
N VAL A 190 23.76 4.23 10.15
CA VAL A 190 23.69 5.49 9.38
C VAL A 190 24.85 6.42 9.75
N GLY A 191 25.25 6.48 11.02
CA GLY A 191 26.38 7.30 11.49
C GLY A 191 27.75 6.88 10.95
N GLN A 192 27.87 5.71 10.32
CA GLN A 192 29.08 5.27 9.62
C GLN A 192 29.16 5.80 8.18
N LEU A 193 28.06 6.36 7.65
CA LEU A 193 28.03 6.94 6.31
C LEU A 193 28.62 8.35 6.31
N ALA A 194 29.39 8.68 5.28
CA ALA A 194 29.94 10.01 5.08
C ALA A 194 28.89 10.95 4.44
N GLU A 195 28.85 12.19 4.92
CA GLU A 195 28.04 13.28 4.33
C GLU A 195 26.53 12.96 4.21
N VAL A 196 25.95 12.43 5.28
CA VAL A 196 24.52 12.08 5.33
C VAL A 196 23.63 13.33 5.21
N ALA A 197 22.69 13.27 4.26
CA ALA A 197 21.61 14.24 4.10
C ALA A 197 20.27 13.50 3.91
N TYR A 198 19.36 13.65 4.87
CA TYR A 198 18.02 13.06 4.80
C TYR A 198 17.15 13.76 3.75
N GLY A 199 16.33 12.98 3.03
CA GLY A 199 15.44 13.49 1.99
C GLY A 199 15.05 12.43 0.98
N ASP A 200 14.22 12.82 0.01
CA ASP A 200 13.69 11.90 -1.01
C ASP A 200 14.80 11.15 -1.75
N ILE A 201 14.54 9.87 -1.99
CA ILE A 201 15.41 8.98 -2.78
C ILE A 201 14.65 8.43 -3.99
N ALA A 202 15.40 7.92 -4.96
CA ALA A 202 14.86 7.17 -6.10
C ALA A 202 15.72 5.93 -6.31
N VAL A 203 15.11 4.75 -6.20
CA VAL A 203 15.81 3.46 -6.24
C VAL A 203 15.21 2.54 -7.29
N ARG A 204 16.03 1.64 -7.82
CA ARG A 204 15.59 0.55 -8.68
C ARG A 204 15.03 -0.58 -7.83
N THR A 205 14.20 -1.43 -8.42
CA THR A 205 13.79 -2.69 -7.77
C THR A 205 15.01 -3.52 -7.42
N PHE A 206 14.98 -4.16 -6.26
CA PHE A 206 16.05 -5.03 -5.78
C PHE A 206 15.45 -6.17 -4.96
N SER A 207 16.17 -7.28 -4.86
CA SER A 207 15.82 -8.39 -3.98
C SER A 207 17.09 -8.97 -3.40
N VAL A 208 17.15 -9.01 -2.07
CA VAL A 208 18.29 -9.55 -1.33
C VAL A 208 17.81 -10.43 -0.20
N ARG A 209 18.59 -11.48 0.08
CA ARG A 209 18.26 -12.46 1.10
C ARG A 209 19.43 -12.68 2.05
N PRO A 210 19.71 -11.71 2.93
CA PRO A 210 20.60 -11.92 4.06
C PRO A 210 19.91 -12.86 5.06
N GLY A 211 20.54 -13.99 5.36
CA GLY A 211 19.97 -15.00 6.25
C GLY A 211 18.66 -15.57 5.72
N ASP A 212 17.61 -15.53 6.54
CA ASP A 212 16.33 -16.17 6.26
C ASP A 212 15.21 -15.22 5.83
N VAL A 213 15.47 -13.91 5.80
CA VAL A 213 14.50 -12.89 5.43
C VAL A 213 14.83 -12.38 4.04
N THR A 214 13.84 -12.37 3.15
CA THR A 214 13.98 -11.69 1.86
C THR A 214 13.54 -10.24 2.04
N TRP A 215 14.46 -9.32 1.79
CA TRP A 215 14.21 -7.89 1.69
C TRP A 215 14.16 -7.51 0.22
N GLU A 216 13.01 -7.04 -0.24
CA GLU A 216 12.84 -6.82 -1.67
C GLU A 216 11.86 -5.71 -1.98
N LEU A 217 12.26 -4.86 -2.93
CA LEU A 217 11.42 -3.86 -3.56
C LEU A 217 11.12 -4.38 -4.97
N VAL A 218 9.92 -4.91 -5.19
CA VAL A 218 9.59 -5.70 -6.39
C VAL A 218 8.31 -5.23 -7.06
N ASP A 219 8.29 -5.33 -8.39
CA ASP A 219 7.08 -5.14 -9.18
C ASP A 219 6.06 -6.26 -8.84
N ARG A 220 4.87 -5.85 -8.41
CA ARG A 220 3.75 -6.76 -8.08
C ARG A 220 2.53 -6.51 -8.97
N THR A 221 2.73 -5.87 -10.12
CA THR A 221 1.68 -5.53 -11.07
C THR A 221 0.90 -6.77 -11.53
N VAL A 222 1.59 -7.83 -11.91
CA VAL A 222 0.95 -9.08 -12.36
C VAL A 222 0.12 -9.71 -11.25
N THR A 223 0.63 -9.71 -10.02
CA THR A 223 -0.02 -10.34 -8.87
C THR A 223 -1.31 -9.62 -8.46
N HIS A 224 -1.35 -8.29 -8.55
CA HIS A 224 -2.49 -7.49 -8.09
C HIS A 224 -3.34 -6.89 -9.22
N GLY A 225 -3.00 -7.14 -10.48
CA GLY A 225 -3.73 -6.64 -11.65
C GLY A 225 -3.62 -5.13 -11.89
N LEU A 226 -2.83 -4.40 -11.10
CA LEU A 226 -2.63 -2.94 -11.20
C LEU A 226 -1.17 -2.57 -10.92
N PRO A 227 -0.59 -1.58 -11.64
CA PRO A 227 0.80 -1.17 -11.48
C PRO A 227 1.14 -0.84 -10.03
N ARG A 228 2.08 -1.59 -9.44
CA ARG A 228 2.57 -1.32 -8.08
C ARG A 228 3.92 -1.96 -7.82
N VAL A 229 4.67 -1.34 -6.91
CA VAL A 229 5.90 -1.89 -6.36
C VAL A 229 5.75 -2.02 -4.86
N CYS A 230 6.07 -3.19 -4.32
CA CYS A 230 5.97 -3.47 -2.89
C CYS A 230 7.34 -3.67 -2.27
N PHE A 231 7.54 -3.13 -1.08
CA PHE A 231 8.72 -3.36 -0.25
C PHE A 231 8.41 -4.34 0.88
N TYR A 232 9.00 -5.54 0.79
CA TYR A 232 8.89 -6.60 1.79
C TYR A 232 10.14 -6.65 2.68
N PRO A 233 10.01 -7.07 3.96
CA PRO A 233 8.79 -7.53 4.63
C PRO A 233 7.86 -6.41 5.15
N MET A 234 8.21 -5.14 4.94
CA MET A 234 7.49 -3.99 5.53
C MET A 234 6.05 -3.80 5.05
N ASP A 235 5.66 -4.46 3.97
CA ASP A 235 4.36 -4.36 3.29
C ASP A 235 4.02 -2.91 2.87
N ILE A 236 5.05 -2.17 2.44
CA ILE A 236 4.89 -0.82 1.90
C ILE A 236 4.63 -0.91 0.41
N MET A 237 3.62 -0.21 -0.09
CA MET A 237 3.22 -0.20 -1.50
C MET A 237 3.36 1.18 -2.12
N PHE A 238 4.04 1.25 -3.27
CA PHE A 238 4.11 2.42 -4.15
C PHE A 238 3.28 2.14 -5.42
N SER A 239 2.49 3.11 -5.85
CA SER A 239 1.57 2.98 -6.97
C SER A 239 1.43 4.32 -7.71
N PRO A 240 0.75 4.37 -8.87
CA PRO A 240 0.43 5.63 -9.53
C PRO A 240 -0.20 6.64 -8.55
N PRO A 241 0.19 7.92 -8.60
CA PRO A 241 0.91 8.59 -9.68
C PRO A 241 2.45 8.50 -9.59
N TRP A 242 3.01 7.60 -8.77
CA TRP A 242 4.46 7.47 -8.54
C TRP A 242 5.10 8.74 -7.94
N SER A 243 4.33 9.43 -7.09
CA SER A 243 4.76 10.58 -6.30
C SER A 243 5.83 10.25 -5.25
N GLY A 244 5.99 8.96 -4.94
CA GLY A 244 6.87 8.45 -3.88
C GLY A 244 6.21 8.34 -2.52
N THR A 245 4.97 8.81 -2.40
CA THR A 245 4.08 8.46 -1.28
C THR A 245 3.73 6.98 -1.34
N TYR A 246 3.49 6.37 -0.18
CA TYR A 246 3.19 4.95 -0.09
C TYR A 246 1.87 4.67 0.63
N SER A 247 1.44 3.41 0.57
CA SER A 247 0.33 2.86 1.36
C SER A 247 0.80 1.59 2.08
N THR A 248 0.11 1.20 3.15
CA THR A 248 0.31 -0.05 3.90
C THR A 248 -1.00 -0.78 4.06
#